data_AF-A0A960XDG4-F1
#
_entry.id   AF-A0A960XDG4-F1
#
_cell.length_a   1.000
_cell.length_b   1.000
_cell.length_c   1.000
_cell.angle_alpha   90.00
_cell.angle_beta   90.00
_cell.angle_gamma   90.00
#
_symmetry.space_group_name_H-M   'P 1'
#
loop_
_entity.id
_entity.type
_entity.pdbx_description
1 polymer ?
#
loop_
_entity_poly.entity_id
_entity_poly.type
_entity_poly.pdbx_seq_one_letter_code
_entity_poly.pdbx_strand_id
1 'polypeptide(L)'
;MSSLIPTDLNRYCPDQGQPYNISPGLFNRATSAPFSACGQYRIADITSSDPEWAFILKYFEHSKPPGYGIRRAVVIHNPTFTDSFIAGIPYADSEAQNPTFKPRWNEMSESTQRSRTIERWKAQSNQFTPVKTKRGIYQHVRILPLWHGTNSGKYKSIASSGFAFFGKHEVDGTSTDPGYFGSGMYFTGSAKYAAMYASGYLVMAWVQMREPFPVVSDESHPGTGSDMRMLMGKEKFKNFNAHYIPVVSKNKNNSSCMVYIPCHRDETPAWDEFVVFEKSQTLPRFCIELASDGLYHPQINPVPQQVYTFSQADAAAPVSFYQGSSSSSSSSQNPVKSTPTSVKFPTHFTLPPPSSSATSHEAAKSTPTSIKLNPLTLSPSSSSSSSSQNPVKSTIPTFKLSSPSSSSQSSHSLSINGNPGDPAAKKQLAIGNACHRDGENDLAVQAYKSAASLKNAQAMYMLACYYKTGWSAEPKVDVFALLGGSKSYTTDTKPLGSKPDLAESRYWLKQAADNGHQEAKQKLSSW
;
A
#
# COMPACT_ATOMS: atom_id res chain seq x y z
N MET A 1 -23.42 -21.02 3.19
CA MET A 1 -22.04 -20.64 2.81
C MET A 1 -21.31 -20.18 4.06
N SER A 2 -20.10 -20.69 4.34
CA SER A 2 -19.32 -20.17 5.46
C SER A 2 -18.87 -18.73 5.15
N SER A 3 -18.98 -17.86 6.15
CA SER A 3 -18.44 -16.50 6.11
C SER A 3 -16.91 -16.57 6.19
N LEU A 4 -16.19 -15.74 5.43
CA LEU A 4 -14.73 -15.67 5.53
C LEU A 4 -14.25 -14.90 6.76
N ILE A 5 -15.12 -14.06 7.32
CA ILE A 5 -14.91 -13.42 8.62
C ILE A 5 -15.74 -14.20 9.66
N PRO A 6 -15.18 -14.58 10.82
CA PRO A 6 -15.97 -15.21 11.88
C PRO A 6 -17.20 -14.37 12.23
N THR A 7 -18.36 -15.01 12.39
CA THR A 7 -19.65 -14.31 12.62
C THR A 7 -19.75 -13.63 13.98
N ASP A 8 -18.85 -13.96 14.90
CA ASP A 8 -18.77 -13.45 16.26
C ASP A 8 -17.47 -12.68 16.52
N LEU A 9 -16.71 -12.33 15.48
CA LEU A 9 -15.39 -11.73 15.63
C LEU A 9 -15.44 -10.41 16.41
N ASN A 10 -16.50 -9.60 16.26
CA ASN A 10 -16.65 -8.35 17.01
C ASN A 10 -16.66 -8.57 18.54
N ARG A 11 -17.03 -9.75 19.05
CA ARG A 11 -17.00 -10.02 20.50
C ARG A 11 -15.59 -10.00 21.08
N TYR A 12 -14.58 -10.17 20.24
CA TYR A 12 -13.17 -10.16 20.63
C TYR A 12 -12.53 -8.77 20.46
N CYS A 13 -13.23 -7.79 19.89
CA CYS A 13 -12.74 -6.41 19.81
C CYS A 13 -12.62 -5.80 21.22
N PRO A 14 -11.54 -5.06 21.52
CA PRO A 14 -11.43 -4.32 22.79
C PRO A 14 -12.57 -3.32 23.01
N ASP A 15 -13.06 -2.69 21.92
CA ASP A 15 -14.22 -1.81 21.91
C ASP A 15 -15.13 -2.21 20.74
N GLN A 16 -16.32 -2.75 21.04
CA GLN A 16 -17.27 -3.23 20.03
C GLN A 16 -17.91 -2.11 19.19
N GLY A 17 -17.92 -0.87 19.70
CA GLY A 17 -18.44 0.30 18.98
C GLY A 17 -17.37 1.02 18.17
N GLN A 18 -16.10 0.89 18.56
CA GLN A 18 -14.93 1.43 17.86
C GLN A 18 -13.92 0.31 17.62
N PRO A 19 -14.24 -0.65 16.73
CA PRO A 19 -13.42 -1.87 16.59
C PRO A 19 -11.98 -1.56 16.12
N TYR A 20 -11.74 -0.38 15.54
CA TYR A 20 -10.43 0.10 15.12
C TYR A 20 -9.54 0.69 16.23
N ASN A 21 -10.10 0.90 17.43
CA ASN A 21 -9.34 1.32 18.60
C ASN A 21 -8.56 0.15 19.17
N ILE A 22 -7.46 0.49 19.84
CA ILE A 22 -6.69 -0.44 20.65
C ILE A 22 -6.91 -0.12 22.14
N SER A 23 -6.76 -1.15 22.97
CA SER A 23 -6.89 -1.13 24.41
C SER A 23 -5.95 -0.10 25.03
N PRO A 24 -6.33 0.54 26.15
CA PRO A 24 -5.49 1.57 26.77
C PRO A 24 -4.07 1.10 27.09
N GLY A 25 -3.91 -0.16 27.51
CA GLY A 25 -2.60 -0.75 27.79
C GLY A 25 -1.71 -0.82 26.55
N LEU A 26 -2.22 -1.37 25.45
CA LEU A 26 -1.48 -1.45 24.20
C LEU A 26 -1.25 -0.06 23.59
N PHE A 27 -2.22 0.86 23.71
CA PHE A 27 -2.07 2.25 23.29
C PHE A 27 -0.91 2.93 24.01
N ASN A 28 -0.86 2.85 25.34
CA ASN A 28 0.21 3.43 26.13
C ASN A 28 1.57 2.88 25.68
N ARG A 29 1.73 1.56 25.54
CA ARG A 29 2.97 0.96 25.05
C ARG A 29 3.35 1.45 23.64
N ALA A 30 2.39 1.51 22.71
CA ALA A 30 2.62 2.01 21.36
C ALA A 30 3.03 3.48 21.34
N THR A 31 2.44 4.33 22.19
CA THR A 31 2.79 5.75 22.32
C THR A 31 4.07 6.00 23.13
N SER A 32 4.56 5.03 23.88
CA SER A 32 5.86 5.10 24.56
C SER A 32 7.00 4.49 23.72
N ALA A 33 6.68 3.63 22.74
CA ALA A 33 7.66 3.03 21.85
C ALA A 33 8.42 4.10 21.03
N PRO A 34 9.71 3.89 20.72
CA PRO A 34 10.45 4.82 19.88
C PRO A 34 9.80 4.95 18.50
N PHE A 35 9.88 6.14 17.93
CA PHE A 35 9.51 6.32 16.53
C PHE A 35 10.42 5.48 15.64
N SER A 36 9.85 4.99 14.54
CA SER A 36 10.63 4.42 13.43
C SER A 36 11.66 5.44 12.91
N ALA A 37 12.66 4.97 12.17
CA ALA A 37 13.71 5.82 11.61
C ALA A 37 13.19 6.98 10.74
N CYS A 38 12.01 6.82 10.11
CA CYS A 38 11.36 7.87 9.33
C CYS A 38 10.54 8.87 10.16
N GLY A 39 10.37 8.63 11.47
CA GLY A 39 9.60 9.50 12.37
C GLY A 39 8.08 9.42 12.24
N GLN A 40 7.53 8.61 11.34
CA GLN A 40 6.09 8.67 10.99
C GLN A 40 5.19 7.74 11.80
N TYR A 41 5.73 6.65 12.32
CA TYR A 41 4.96 5.64 13.04
C TYR A 41 5.78 4.99 14.16
N ARG A 42 5.07 4.32 15.07
CA ARG A 42 5.59 3.51 16.17
C ARG A 42 5.08 2.08 16.07
N ILE A 43 5.86 1.15 16.60
CA ILE A 43 5.49 -0.27 16.70
C ILE A 43 5.64 -0.71 18.15
N ALA A 44 4.66 -1.45 18.65
CA ALA A 44 4.76 -2.15 19.92
C ALA A 44 4.35 -3.62 19.76
N ASP A 45 4.99 -4.50 20.52
CA ASP A 45 4.63 -5.90 20.58
C ASP A 45 3.26 -6.10 21.23
N ILE A 46 2.51 -7.03 20.65
CA ILE A 46 1.25 -7.53 21.20
C ILE A 46 1.57 -8.83 21.93
N THR A 47 1.17 -8.89 23.19
CA THR A 47 1.35 -10.05 24.06
C THR A 47 0.03 -10.79 24.23
N SER A 48 0.09 -12.02 24.74
CA SER A 48 -1.11 -12.82 25.01
C SER A 48 -2.05 -12.23 26.07
N SER A 49 -1.59 -11.25 26.85
CA SER A 49 -2.40 -10.52 27.83
C SER A 49 -3.17 -9.35 27.25
N ASP A 50 -2.86 -8.92 26.02
CA ASP A 50 -3.59 -7.85 25.37
C ASP A 50 -4.92 -8.38 24.80
N PRO A 51 -6.05 -7.67 24.96
CA PRO A 51 -7.32 -8.05 24.34
C PRO A 51 -7.22 -8.24 22.81
N GLU A 52 -6.36 -7.46 22.15
CA GLU A 52 -6.09 -7.57 20.71
C GLU A 52 -5.57 -8.94 20.28
N TRP A 53 -4.82 -9.62 21.15
CA TRP A 53 -4.28 -10.93 20.84
C TRP A 53 -5.41 -11.94 20.60
N ALA A 54 -6.46 -11.92 21.44
CA ALA A 54 -7.61 -12.80 21.28
C ALA A 54 -8.35 -12.55 19.96
N PHE A 55 -8.51 -11.27 19.58
CA PHE A 55 -9.08 -10.87 18.29
C PHE A 55 -8.25 -11.37 17.11
N ILE A 56 -6.95 -11.09 17.11
CA ILE A 56 -6.01 -11.48 16.05
C ILE A 56 -5.99 -13.01 15.91
N LEU A 57 -5.85 -13.73 17.02
CA LEU A 57 -5.76 -15.18 17.03
C LEU A 57 -7.05 -15.82 16.50
N LYS A 58 -8.22 -15.39 17.01
CA LYS A 58 -9.52 -15.89 16.54
C LYS A 58 -9.69 -15.71 15.03
N TYR A 59 -9.33 -14.52 14.52
CA TYR A 59 -9.48 -14.23 13.10
C TYR A 59 -8.48 -15.00 12.23
N PHE A 60 -7.22 -15.08 12.67
CA PHE A 60 -6.18 -15.85 11.98
C PHE A 60 -6.54 -17.34 11.91
N GLU A 61 -6.94 -17.94 13.03
CA GLU A 61 -7.28 -19.38 13.10
C GLU A 61 -8.49 -19.76 12.24
N HIS A 62 -9.46 -18.86 12.07
CA HIS A 62 -10.63 -19.07 11.22
C HIS A 62 -10.26 -19.36 9.75
N SER A 63 -9.13 -18.82 9.30
CA SER A 63 -8.63 -19.02 7.93
C SER A 63 -7.11 -19.19 7.94
N LYS A 64 -6.59 -20.04 8.84
CA LYS A 64 -5.15 -20.24 9.02
C LYS A 64 -4.45 -20.70 7.71
N PRO A 65 -3.35 -20.07 7.27
CA PRO A 65 -2.53 -20.59 6.19
C PRO A 65 -1.92 -21.96 6.56
N PRO A 66 -1.99 -22.99 5.70
CA PRO A 66 -1.45 -24.32 6.01
C PRO A 66 0.05 -24.27 6.32
N GLY A 67 0.45 -24.84 7.46
CA GLY A 67 1.85 -24.94 7.86
C GLY A 67 2.45 -23.66 8.47
N TYR A 68 1.65 -22.63 8.73
CA TYR A 68 2.12 -21.37 9.32
C TYR A 68 1.36 -20.99 10.58
N GLY A 69 2.08 -20.60 11.63
CA GLY A 69 1.56 -19.96 12.84
C GLY A 69 1.94 -18.48 12.94
N ILE A 70 1.44 -17.81 13.99
CA ILE A 70 1.79 -16.42 14.31
C ILE A 70 3.10 -16.40 15.10
N ARG A 71 4.23 -16.08 14.45
CA ARG A 71 5.52 -15.90 15.13
C ARG A 71 5.48 -14.72 16.10
N ARG A 72 4.96 -13.60 15.61
CA ARG A 72 4.95 -12.31 16.29
C ARG A 72 3.77 -11.48 15.80
N ALA A 73 3.08 -10.80 16.69
CA ALA A 73 2.09 -9.79 16.34
C ALA A 73 2.55 -8.45 16.90
N VAL A 74 2.44 -7.41 16.09
CA VAL A 74 2.74 -6.04 16.51
C VAL A 74 1.62 -5.10 16.12
N VAL A 75 1.42 -4.05 16.91
CA VAL A 75 0.54 -2.95 16.56
C VAL A 75 1.33 -1.88 15.80
N ILE A 76 0.72 -1.36 14.74
CA ILE A 76 1.18 -0.19 14.01
C ILE A 76 0.40 1.02 14.55
N HIS A 77 1.13 1.97 15.12
CA HIS A 77 0.56 3.23 15.59
C HIS A 77 1.11 4.39 14.76
N ASN A 78 0.25 4.93 13.90
CA ASN A 78 0.48 6.14 13.14
C ASN A 78 -0.68 7.12 13.46
N PRO A 79 -0.43 8.19 14.24
CA PRO A 79 -1.47 9.14 14.62
C PRO A 79 -2.14 9.79 13.42
N THR A 80 -1.37 10.23 12.42
CA THR A 80 -1.87 10.90 11.23
C THR A 80 -2.84 10.03 10.43
N PHE A 81 -2.53 8.74 10.25
CA PHE A 81 -3.46 7.83 9.57
C PHE A 81 -4.66 7.45 10.43
N THR A 82 -4.48 7.36 11.75
CA THR A 82 -5.61 7.13 12.65
C THR A 82 -6.61 8.29 12.57
N ASP A 83 -6.11 9.53 12.61
CA ASP A 83 -6.94 10.73 12.50
C ASP A 83 -7.61 10.84 11.12
N SER A 84 -6.87 10.59 10.04
CA SER A 84 -7.41 10.62 8.67
C SER A 84 -8.49 9.55 8.45
N PHE A 85 -8.27 8.34 8.95
CA PHE A 85 -9.25 7.26 8.89
C PHE A 85 -10.53 7.63 9.64
N ILE A 86 -10.41 8.08 10.90
CA ILE A 86 -11.54 8.48 11.74
C ILE A 86 -12.29 9.68 11.13
N ALA A 87 -11.57 10.64 10.55
CA ALA A 87 -12.17 11.79 9.88
C ALA A 87 -12.98 11.41 8.62
N GLY A 88 -12.66 10.29 7.98
CA GLY A 88 -13.39 9.78 6.82
C GLY A 88 -14.72 9.10 7.16
N ILE A 89 -14.90 8.59 8.39
CA ILE A 89 -16.12 7.86 8.80
C ILE A 89 -17.40 8.69 8.60
N PRO A 90 -17.49 9.94 9.11
CA PRO A 90 -18.70 10.75 8.95
C PRO A 90 -18.96 11.13 7.48
N TYR A 91 -17.90 11.28 6.68
CA TYR A 91 -18.02 11.59 5.26
C TYR A 91 -18.59 10.41 4.50
N ALA A 92 -18.01 9.22 4.65
CA ALA A 92 -18.48 8.00 4.00
C ALA A 92 -19.94 7.67 4.38
N ASP A 93 -20.32 7.90 5.64
CA ASP A 93 -21.69 7.70 6.11
C ASP A 93 -22.67 8.71 5.49
N SER A 94 -22.31 10.01 5.48
CA SER A 94 -23.11 11.07 4.84
C SER A 94 -23.29 10.80 3.34
N GLU A 95 -22.22 10.41 2.65
CA GLU A 95 -22.35 10.07 1.25
C GLU A 95 -23.21 8.82 1.05
N ALA A 96 -23.14 7.80 1.91
CA ALA A 96 -23.99 6.60 1.79
C ALA A 96 -25.49 6.91 1.94
N GLN A 97 -25.84 8.00 2.62
CA GLN A 97 -27.22 8.49 2.75
C GLN A 97 -27.65 9.35 1.55
N ASN A 98 -26.70 9.95 0.84
CA ASN A 98 -27.00 10.85 -0.28
C ASN A 98 -27.49 10.05 -1.51
N PRO A 99 -28.68 10.39 -2.06
CA PRO A 99 -29.26 9.68 -3.22
C PRO A 99 -28.33 9.55 -4.43
N THR A 100 -27.42 10.52 -4.65
CA THR A 100 -26.44 10.49 -5.74
C THR A 100 -25.46 9.32 -5.63
N PHE A 101 -25.16 8.89 -4.41
CA PHE A 101 -24.24 7.79 -4.13
C PHE A 101 -24.95 6.48 -3.78
N LYS A 102 -26.30 6.45 -3.86
CA LYS A 102 -27.05 5.23 -3.62
C LYS A 102 -26.63 4.16 -4.65
N PRO A 103 -26.32 2.93 -4.22
CA PRO A 103 -25.98 1.84 -5.13
C PRO A 103 -27.10 1.61 -6.15
N ARG A 104 -26.73 1.48 -7.43
CA ARG A 104 -27.65 1.17 -8.54
C ARG A 104 -27.27 -0.14 -9.25
N TRP A 105 -26.58 -1.05 -8.55
CA TRP A 105 -26.16 -2.33 -9.11
C TRP A 105 -27.36 -3.24 -9.43
N ASN A 106 -28.51 -3.02 -8.78
CA ASN A 106 -29.75 -3.75 -9.02
C ASN A 106 -30.40 -3.42 -10.37
N GLU A 107 -30.03 -2.30 -10.97
CA GLU A 107 -30.46 -1.88 -12.31
C GLU A 107 -29.53 -2.39 -13.42
N MET A 108 -28.44 -3.09 -13.06
CA MET A 108 -27.44 -3.60 -14.00
C MET A 108 -27.73 -5.06 -14.39
N SER A 109 -27.01 -5.55 -15.41
CA SER A 109 -27.00 -6.98 -15.74
C SER A 109 -26.56 -7.82 -14.54
N GLU A 110 -27.00 -9.08 -14.51
CA GLU A 110 -26.76 -10.02 -13.41
C GLU A 110 -27.23 -9.53 -12.02
N SER A 111 -28.30 -8.72 -11.97
CA SER A 111 -28.83 -8.13 -10.72
C SER A 111 -29.11 -9.18 -9.62
N THR A 112 -29.62 -10.36 -9.97
CA THR A 112 -29.84 -11.47 -9.03
C THR A 112 -28.54 -11.98 -8.41
N GLN A 113 -27.47 -12.10 -9.19
CA GLN A 113 -26.15 -12.53 -8.69
C GLN A 113 -25.49 -11.44 -7.85
N ARG A 114 -25.65 -10.17 -8.27
CA ARG A 114 -25.20 -9.01 -7.50
C ARG A 114 -25.91 -8.91 -6.15
N SER A 115 -27.21 -9.19 -6.07
CA SER A 115 -27.95 -9.25 -4.80
C SER A 115 -27.35 -10.27 -3.85
N ARG A 116 -27.12 -11.50 -4.32
CA ARG A 116 -26.48 -12.57 -3.53
C ARG A 116 -25.08 -12.16 -3.06
N THR A 117 -24.32 -11.48 -3.92
CA THR A 117 -22.99 -10.95 -3.60
C THR A 117 -23.06 -9.89 -2.50
N ILE A 118 -24.01 -8.95 -2.57
CA ILE A 118 -24.20 -7.92 -1.53
C ILE A 118 -24.73 -8.51 -0.23
N GLU A 119 -25.63 -9.49 -0.27
CA GLU A 119 -26.09 -10.20 0.93
C GLU A 119 -24.93 -10.91 1.64
N ARG A 120 -24.04 -11.55 0.89
CA ARG A 120 -22.82 -12.15 1.43
C ARG A 120 -21.93 -11.10 2.10
N TRP A 121 -21.71 -9.94 1.47
CA TRP A 121 -20.95 -8.83 2.07
C TRP A 121 -21.62 -8.27 3.35
N LYS A 122 -22.94 -8.09 3.32
CA LYS A 122 -23.72 -7.61 4.49
C LYS A 122 -23.60 -8.57 5.67
N ALA A 123 -23.67 -9.87 5.43
CA ALA A 123 -23.53 -10.88 6.49
C ALA A 123 -22.19 -10.76 7.24
N GLN A 124 -21.12 -10.35 6.56
CA GLN A 124 -19.80 -10.18 7.17
C GLN A 124 -19.63 -8.83 7.87
N SER A 125 -20.17 -7.77 7.25
CA SER A 125 -19.96 -6.38 7.69
C SER A 125 -20.91 -5.92 8.79
N ASN A 126 -22.10 -6.50 8.88
CA ASN A 126 -23.11 -6.08 9.86
C ASN A 126 -22.64 -6.22 11.31
N GLN A 127 -21.74 -7.16 11.62
CA GLN A 127 -21.26 -7.34 13.00
C GLN A 127 -20.43 -6.17 13.53
N PHE A 128 -19.90 -5.30 12.64
CA PHE A 128 -19.08 -4.14 12.99
C PHE A 128 -19.84 -2.81 12.79
N THR A 129 -21.17 -2.87 12.68
CA THR A 129 -22.05 -1.71 12.49
C THR A 129 -23.17 -1.76 13.54
N PRO A 130 -23.56 -0.64 14.16
CA PRO A 130 -23.11 0.73 13.88
C PRO A 130 -21.70 1.05 14.37
N VAL A 131 -21.07 2.03 13.72
CA VAL A 131 -19.77 2.57 14.13
C VAL A 131 -19.99 3.78 15.03
N LYS A 132 -19.36 3.79 16.20
CA LYS A 132 -19.39 4.94 17.13
C LYS A 132 -18.12 5.76 16.95
N THR A 133 -18.21 7.08 16.99
CA THR A 133 -17.07 7.97 17.16
C THR A 133 -17.42 9.04 18.20
N LYS A 134 -16.45 9.87 18.57
CA LYS A 134 -16.71 11.06 19.42
C LYS A 134 -17.76 12.01 18.83
N ARG A 135 -18.00 11.96 17.51
CA ARG A 135 -18.92 12.85 16.78
C ARG A 135 -20.31 12.27 16.57
N GLY A 136 -20.54 10.98 16.81
CA GLY A 136 -21.85 10.37 16.61
C GLY A 136 -21.81 8.86 16.36
N ILE A 137 -22.97 8.33 15.97
CA ILE A 137 -23.19 6.93 15.62
C ILE A 137 -23.52 6.89 14.12
N TYR A 138 -22.80 6.06 13.37
CA TYR A 138 -22.86 5.97 11.91
C TYR A 138 -23.41 4.60 11.51
N GLN A 139 -24.48 4.60 10.71
CA GLN A 139 -25.31 3.42 10.43
C GLN A 139 -25.10 2.87 9.01
N HIS A 140 -24.53 3.67 8.11
CA HIS A 140 -24.47 3.41 6.67
C HIS A 140 -23.06 3.11 6.18
N VAL A 141 -22.03 3.66 6.84
CA VAL A 141 -20.64 3.20 6.65
C VAL A 141 -20.44 1.80 7.26
N ARG A 142 -19.59 1.01 6.64
CA ARG A 142 -19.12 -0.28 7.17
C ARG A 142 -17.62 -0.21 7.42
N ILE A 143 -17.17 -0.82 8.51
CA ILE A 143 -15.75 -0.98 8.84
C ILE A 143 -15.47 -2.47 8.99
N LEU A 144 -14.49 -2.98 8.26
CA LEU A 144 -14.13 -4.40 8.25
C LEU A 144 -12.65 -4.58 8.60
N PRO A 145 -12.28 -5.60 9.40
CA PRO A 145 -10.89 -6.01 9.52
C PRO A 145 -10.54 -6.89 8.31
N LEU A 146 -9.60 -6.47 7.49
CA LEU A 146 -9.20 -7.23 6.29
C LEU A 146 -7.69 -7.46 6.25
N TRP A 147 -7.31 -8.61 5.72
CA TRP A 147 -5.93 -9.07 5.56
C TRP A 147 -5.32 -8.58 4.24
N HIS A 148 -4.03 -8.31 4.28
CA HIS A 148 -3.19 -7.99 3.14
C HIS A 148 -1.86 -8.76 3.25
N GLY A 149 -1.52 -9.55 2.23
CA GLY A 149 -0.25 -10.27 2.15
C GLY A 149 0.90 -9.32 1.81
N THR A 150 2.02 -9.43 2.52
CA THR A 150 3.15 -8.51 2.31
C THR A 150 4.49 -9.15 2.72
N ASN A 151 5.55 -8.35 2.76
CA ASN A 151 6.88 -8.76 3.21
C ASN A 151 7.46 -7.77 4.23
N SER A 152 8.61 -8.12 4.82
CA SER A 152 9.27 -7.36 5.88
C SER A 152 9.59 -5.90 5.51
N GLY A 153 9.93 -5.64 4.24
CA GLY A 153 10.20 -4.29 3.75
C GLY A 153 8.92 -3.50 3.48
N LYS A 154 7.94 -4.13 2.82
CA LYS A 154 6.69 -3.50 2.39
C LYS A 154 5.77 -3.14 3.56
N TYR A 155 5.68 -3.95 4.62
CA TYR A 155 4.82 -3.58 5.76
C TYR A 155 5.31 -2.32 6.47
N LYS A 156 6.63 -2.09 6.54
CA LYS A 156 7.22 -0.86 7.09
C LYS A 156 6.87 0.35 6.23
N SER A 157 6.89 0.18 4.90
CA SER A 157 6.44 1.21 3.96
C SER A 157 4.95 1.52 4.14
N ILE A 158 4.11 0.50 4.34
CA ILE A 158 2.68 0.63 4.64
C ILE A 158 2.46 1.37 5.98
N ALA A 159 3.22 1.02 7.02
CA ALA A 159 3.14 1.68 8.32
C ALA A 159 3.52 3.17 8.26
N SER A 160 4.49 3.50 7.40
CA SER A 160 5.00 4.85 7.16
C SER A 160 4.05 5.70 6.33
N SER A 161 3.63 5.18 5.17
CA SER A 161 3.00 5.95 4.09
C SER A 161 1.54 5.60 3.82
N GLY A 162 0.99 4.67 4.60
CA GLY A 162 -0.30 4.05 4.38
C GLY A 162 -0.20 3.04 3.24
N PHE A 163 -1.33 2.44 2.88
CA PHE A 163 -1.37 1.70 1.63
C PHE A 163 -1.18 2.67 0.46
N ALA A 164 -0.38 2.28 -0.52
CA ALA A 164 -0.19 3.02 -1.76
C ALA A 164 -0.85 2.26 -2.91
N PHE A 165 -1.24 2.99 -3.96
CA PHE A 165 -1.65 2.37 -5.21
C PHE A 165 -0.42 1.73 -5.84
N PHE A 166 -0.36 0.41 -5.79
CA PHE A 166 0.58 -0.36 -6.60
C PHE A 166 -0.12 -0.60 -7.93
N GLY A 167 0.34 0.01 -9.02
CA GLY A 167 -0.26 -0.27 -10.34
C GLY A 167 -0.20 0.82 -11.40
N LYS A 168 0.54 1.91 -11.21
CA LYS A 168 0.80 2.85 -12.33
C LYS A 168 2.30 2.98 -12.56
N HIS A 169 2.76 2.10 -13.44
CA HIS A 169 4.01 2.11 -14.20
C HIS A 169 5.30 2.18 -13.37
N GLU A 170 6.08 1.10 -13.38
CA GLU A 170 7.53 1.29 -13.34
C GLU A 170 7.96 2.17 -14.52
N VAL A 171 9.11 2.83 -14.41
CA VAL A 171 9.61 3.78 -15.44
C VAL A 171 9.72 3.12 -16.82
N ASP A 172 9.77 1.78 -16.88
CA ASP A 172 9.79 0.96 -18.09
C ASP A 172 8.41 0.57 -18.63
N GLY A 173 7.33 1.01 -17.98
CA GLY A 173 5.95 0.72 -18.37
C GLY A 173 5.44 -0.65 -17.93
N THR A 174 6.24 -1.46 -17.22
CA THR A 174 5.78 -2.74 -16.69
C THR A 174 4.97 -2.51 -15.41
N SER A 175 3.73 -3.02 -15.38
CA SER A 175 2.95 -3.11 -14.15
C SER A 175 3.08 -4.51 -13.60
N THR A 176 3.41 -4.63 -12.33
CA THR A 176 3.47 -5.93 -11.63
C THR A 176 2.11 -6.59 -11.47
N ASP A 177 1.03 -5.80 -11.53
CA ASP A 177 -0.36 -6.27 -11.58
C ASP A 177 -1.20 -5.25 -12.36
N PRO A 178 -1.93 -5.64 -13.43
CA PRO A 178 -2.85 -4.73 -14.11
C PRO A 178 -4.01 -4.27 -13.23
N GLY A 179 -4.23 -4.89 -12.06
CA GLY A 179 -5.35 -4.60 -11.17
C GLY A 179 -6.65 -5.11 -11.77
N TYR A 180 -6.88 -6.42 -11.67
CA TYR A 180 -8.02 -7.13 -12.27
C TYR A 180 -9.39 -6.54 -11.93
N PHE A 181 -9.55 -5.99 -10.72
CA PHE A 181 -10.79 -5.38 -10.24
C PHE A 181 -10.57 -3.88 -9.96
N GLY A 182 -9.64 -3.27 -10.68
CA GLY A 182 -9.27 -1.86 -10.57
C GLY A 182 -7.88 -1.64 -9.98
N SER A 183 -7.31 -0.47 -10.24
CA SER A 183 -6.04 0.02 -9.71
C SER A 183 -6.21 0.58 -8.29
N GLY A 184 -6.65 -0.28 -7.37
CA GLY A 184 -6.86 0.05 -5.96
C GLY A 184 -5.96 -0.73 -5.01
N MET A 185 -6.30 -0.70 -3.73
CA MET A 185 -5.63 -1.45 -2.66
C MET A 185 -6.45 -2.72 -2.40
N TYR A 186 -5.79 -3.88 -2.54
CA TYR A 186 -6.43 -5.19 -2.46
C TYR A 186 -6.36 -5.77 -1.04
N PHE A 187 -7.47 -6.32 -0.59
CA PHE A 187 -7.61 -6.97 0.71
C PHE A 187 -8.48 -8.22 0.60
N THR A 188 -8.44 -9.05 1.64
CA THR A 188 -9.31 -10.23 1.75
C THR A 188 -9.75 -10.47 3.20
N GLY A 189 -10.87 -11.16 3.38
CA GLY A 189 -11.30 -11.68 4.68
C GLY A 189 -10.52 -12.93 5.15
N SER A 190 -9.62 -13.48 4.35
CA SER A 190 -8.94 -14.77 4.63
C SER A 190 -7.43 -14.60 4.83
N ALA A 191 -6.91 -14.97 6.00
CA ALA A 191 -5.47 -14.96 6.28
C ALA A 191 -4.73 -15.95 5.36
N LYS A 192 -5.32 -17.12 5.11
CA LYS A 192 -4.84 -18.14 4.18
C LYS A 192 -4.71 -17.59 2.78
N TYR A 193 -5.70 -16.84 2.30
CA TYR A 193 -5.65 -16.27 0.96
C TYR A 193 -4.60 -15.15 0.88
N ALA A 194 -4.58 -14.24 1.86
CA ALA A 194 -3.57 -13.20 1.95
C ALA A 194 -2.13 -13.76 1.97
N ALA A 195 -1.91 -14.87 2.68
CA ALA A 195 -0.61 -15.52 2.79
C ALA A 195 -0.08 -16.05 1.44
N MET A 196 -0.95 -16.33 0.47
CA MET A 196 -0.50 -16.73 -0.87
C MET A 196 0.27 -15.60 -1.59
N TYR A 197 0.01 -14.34 -1.22
CA TYR A 197 0.70 -13.16 -1.74
C TYR A 197 1.74 -12.58 -0.76
N ALA A 198 1.99 -13.28 0.35
CA ALA A 198 2.91 -12.84 1.39
C ALA A 198 4.29 -13.47 1.22
N SER A 199 5.30 -12.76 1.71
CA SER A 199 6.64 -13.30 1.99
C SER A 199 6.90 -13.21 3.49
N GLY A 200 6.14 -14.01 4.26
CA GLY A 200 6.28 -14.15 5.71
C GLY A 200 5.55 -13.11 6.57
N TYR A 201 4.84 -12.13 5.98
CA TYR A 201 4.14 -11.09 6.74
C TYR A 201 2.73 -10.85 6.24
N LEU A 202 1.78 -10.71 7.17
CA LEU A 202 0.44 -10.23 6.91
C LEU A 202 0.25 -8.87 7.58
N VAL A 203 -0.50 -7.98 6.95
CA VAL A 203 -1.02 -6.76 7.59
C VAL A 203 -2.53 -6.89 7.68
N MET A 204 -3.06 -6.73 8.90
CA MET A 204 -4.49 -6.54 9.11
C MET A 204 -4.78 -5.05 9.22
N ALA A 205 -5.68 -4.59 8.36
CA ALA A 205 -6.13 -3.20 8.32
C ALA A 205 -7.62 -3.11 8.64
N TRP A 206 -8.00 -2.00 9.28
CA TRP A 206 -9.40 -1.59 9.30
C TRP A 206 -9.70 -0.86 8.01
N VAL A 207 -10.76 -1.29 7.31
CA VAL A 207 -11.13 -0.74 6.01
C VAL A 207 -12.55 -0.21 6.08
N GLN A 208 -12.73 1.09 5.83
CA GLN A 208 -14.04 1.73 5.76
C GLN A 208 -14.55 1.84 4.33
N MET A 209 -15.83 1.50 4.14
CA MET A 209 -16.48 1.52 2.84
C MET A 209 -17.98 1.77 2.98
N ARG A 210 -18.60 2.25 1.89
CA ARG A 210 -20.06 2.19 1.74
C ARG A 210 -20.45 0.80 1.25
N GLU A 211 -21.70 0.62 0.83
CA GLU A 211 -22.06 -0.55 0.03
C GLU A 211 -21.21 -0.59 -1.25
N PRO A 212 -20.37 -1.64 -1.44
CA PRO A 212 -19.42 -1.71 -2.54
C PRO A 212 -20.10 -2.04 -3.86
N PHE A 213 -19.39 -1.89 -4.98
CA PHE A 213 -19.81 -2.47 -6.24
C PHE A 213 -19.63 -4.00 -6.17
N PRO A 214 -20.70 -4.80 -6.33
CA PRO A 214 -20.61 -6.26 -6.33
C PRO A 214 -20.13 -6.74 -7.69
N VAL A 215 -18.87 -7.18 -7.77
CA VAL A 215 -18.26 -7.67 -9.01
C VAL A 215 -18.64 -9.13 -9.23
N VAL A 216 -19.16 -9.44 -10.41
CA VAL A 216 -19.65 -10.79 -10.77
C VAL A 216 -19.16 -11.19 -12.17
N SER A 217 -19.19 -12.49 -12.49
CA SER A 217 -18.92 -12.98 -13.85
C SER A 217 -20.21 -13.43 -14.54
N ASP A 218 -20.42 -12.92 -15.76
CA ASP A 218 -21.43 -13.35 -16.72
C ASP A 218 -20.96 -14.49 -17.65
N GLU A 219 -19.68 -14.88 -17.54
CA GLU A 219 -19.08 -15.97 -18.30
C GLU A 219 -18.63 -17.11 -17.37
N SER A 220 -18.81 -18.35 -17.82
CA SER A 220 -18.24 -19.52 -17.16
C SER A 220 -16.71 -19.53 -17.28
N HIS A 221 -16.04 -20.05 -16.25
CA HIS A 221 -14.58 -20.15 -16.25
C HIS A 221 -14.06 -21.13 -17.31
N PRO A 222 -12.93 -20.82 -17.98
CA PRO A 222 -11.93 -19.78 -17.64
C PRO A 222 -12.16 -18.41 -18.31
N GLY A 223 -13.35 -18.14 -18.84
CA GLY A 223 -13.70 -16.85 -19.45
C GLY A 223 -13.50 -15.66 -18.51
N THR A 224 -13.20 -14.50 -19.08
CA THR A 224 -12.98 -13.25 -18.34
C THR A 224 -14.27 -12.45 -18.39
N GLY A 225 -15.13 -12.54 -17.38
CA GLY A 225 -16.44 -11.85 -17.38
C GLY A 225 -16.39 -10.33 -17.64
N SER A 226 -17.52 -9.76 -18.03
CA SER A 226 -17.65 -8.35 -18.43
C SER A 226 -17.21 -7.36 -17.35
N ASP A 227 -17.55 -7.58 -16.07
CA ASP A 227 -17.10 -6.70 -14.99
C ASP A 227 -15.57 -6.66 -14.88
N MET A 228 -14.91 -7.82 -14.94
CA MET A 228 -13.44 -7.88 -14.86
C MET A 228 -12.77 -7.14 -16.03
N ARG A 229 -13.28 -7.31 -17.26
CA ARG A 229 -12.81 -6.54 -18.43
C ARG A 229 -13.07 -5.03 -18.27
N MET A 230 -14.22 -4.69 -17.69
CA MET A 230 -14.61 -3.31 -17.47
C MET A 230 -13.73 -2.62 -16.42
N LEU A 231 -13.30 -3.32 -15.37
CA LEU A 231 -12.60 -2.74 -14.23
C LEU A 231 -11.07 -2.83 -14.32
N MET A 232 -10.52 -3.77 -15.10
CA MET A 232 -9.08 -4.00 -15.18
C MET A 232 -8.28 -2.72 -15.47
N GLY A 233 -7.36 -2.37 -14.58
CA GLY A 233 -6.51 -1.18 -14.69
C GLY A 233 -7.22 0.17 -14.53
N LYS A 234 -8.49 0.17 -14.11
CA LYS A 234 -9.30 1.38 -13.95
C LYS A 234 -9.46 1.76 -12.49
N GLU A 235 -9.90 2.99 -12.25
CA GLU A 235 -10.20 3.48 -10.90
C GLU A 235 -11.54 2.92 -10.39
N LYS A 236 -12.08 3.55 -9.33
CA LYS A 236 -13.38 3.17 -8.78
C LYS A 236 -14.48 3.24 -9.83
N PHE A 237 -15.40 2.28 -9.81
CA PHE A 237 -16.51 2.25 -10.73
C PHE A 237 -17.61 3.25 -10.33
N LYS A 238 -17.89 4.22 -11.20
CA LYS A 238 -18.98 5.21 -11.01
C LYS A 238 -18.93 5.86 -9.61
N ASN A 239 -20.04 5.80 -8.88
CA ASN A 239 -20.24 6.37 -7.55
C ASN A 239 -19.89 5.40 -6.41
N PHE A 240 -19.33 4.22 -6.70
CA PHE A 240 -18.89 3.28 -5.66
C PHE A 240 -17.51 3.70 -5.14
N ASN A 241 -17.25 3.49 -3.84
CA ASN A 241 -15.94 3.76 -3.24
C ASN A 241 -15.14 2.49 -2.91
N ALA A 242 -15.69 1.32 -3.23
CA ALA A 242 -15.06 0.03 -3.05
C ALA A 242 -15.65 -0.99 -4.01
N HIS A 243 -14.91 -2.04 -4.33
CA HIS A 243 -15.39 -3.23 -5.02
C HIS A 243 -15.34 -4.42 -4.06
N TYR A 244 -16.34 -5.30 -4.15
CA TYR A 244 -16.38 -6.57 -3.42
C TYR A 244 -16.56 -7.70 -4.42
N ILE A 245 -15.65 -8.67 -4.35
CA ILE A 245 -15.49 -9.69 -5.38
C ILE A 245 -15.40 -11.06 -4.70
N PRO A 246 -16.49 -11.84 -4.67
CA PRO A 246 -16.39 -13.27 -4.38
C PRO A 246 -15.63 -13.93 -5.51
N VAL A 247 -14.52 -14.61 -5.21
CA VAL A 247 -13.61 -15.16 -6.22
C VAL A 247 -13.47 -16.66 -6.12
N VAL A 248 -13.18 -17.28 -7.27
CA VAL A 248 -12.72 -18.66 -7.39
C VAL A 248 -11.44 -18.71 -8.21
N SER A 249 -10.67 -19.78 -8.03
CA SER A 249 -9.46 -19.99 -8.82
C SER A 249 -9.82 -20.15 -10.31
N LYS A 250 -9.13 -19.43 -11.18
CA LYS A 250 -9.30 -19.51 -12.64
C LYS A 250 -9.10 -20.94 -13.16
N ASN A 251 -8.23 -21.71 -12.50
CA ASN A 251 -8.04 -23.13 -12.77
C ASN A 251 -8.28 -23.94 -11.49
N LYS A 252 -9.52 -24.39 -11.29
CA LYS A 252 -9.95 -25.17 -10.12
C LYS A 252 -9.18 -26.48 -9.93
N ASN A 253 -8.61 -27.03 -11.00
CA ASN A 253 -7.83 -28.27 -10.97
C ASN A 253 -6.36 -28.03 -10.60
N ASN A 254 -5.92 -26.76 -10.51
CA ASN A 254 -4.57 -26.41 -10.13
C ASN A 254 -4.55 -25.67 -8.79
N SER A 255 -4.19 -26.37 -7.72
CA SER A 255 -4.04 -25.78 -6.38
C SER A 255 -2.96 -24.71 -6.28
N SER A 256 -2.04 -24.63 -7.25
CA SER A 256 -1.03 -23.56 -7.33
C SER A 256 -1.48 -22.34 -8.15
N CYS A 257 -2.70 -22.35 -8.68
CA CYS A 257 -3.21 -21.22 -9.46
C CYS A 257 -3.43 -19.99 -8.56
N MET A 258 -2.58 -18.98 -8.77
CA MET A 258 -2.59 -17.68 -8.11
C MET A 258 -3.52 -16.66 -8.80
N VAL A 259 -4.24 -17.07 -9.84
CA VAL A 259 -5.14 -16.20 -10.59
C VAL A 259 -6.57 -16.50 -10.18
N TYR A 260 -7.21 -15.50 -9.59
CA TYR A 260 -8.58 -15.57 -9.10
C TYR A 260 -9.47 -14.65 -9.92
N ILE A 261 -10.69 -15.10 -10.17
CA ILE A 261 -11.67 -14.41 -11.01
C ILE A 261 -13.03 -14.38 -10.31
N PRO A 262 -13.90 -13.41 -10.63
CA PRO A 262 -15.20 -13.29 -9.97
C PRO A 262 -16.03 -14.54 -10.22
N CYS A 263 -16.77 -15.00 -9.23
CA CYS A 263 -17.63 -16.18 -9.38
C CYS A 263 -18.63 -15.98 -10.52
N HIS A 264 -18.85 -17.03 -11.31
CA HIS A 264 -20.00 -17.16 -12.19
C HIS A 264 -21.26 -17.55 -11.38
N ARG A 265 -22.43 -17.50 -12.03
CA ARG A 265 -23.71 -17.89 -11.44
C ARG A 265 -23.62 -19.28 -10.78
N ASP A 266 -24.15 -19.35 -9.55
CA ASP A 266 -24.27 -20.55 -8.72
C ASP A 266 -22.95 -21.19 -8.27
N GLU A 267 -21.81 -20.57 -8.57
CA GLU A 267 -20.54 -21.01 -8.01
C GLU A 267 -20.41 -20.62 -6.54
N THR A 268 -19.78 -21.51 -5.76
CA THR A 268 -19.43 -21.22 -4.37
C THR A 268 -18.08 -20.49 -4.36
N PRO A 269 -17.99 -19.28 -3.80
CA PRO A 269 -16.73 -18.55 -3.69
C PRO A 269 -15.71 -19.33 -2.87
N ALA A 270 -14.48 -19.38 -3.35
CA ALA A 270 -13.35 -19.91 -2.57
C ALA A 270 -12.87 -18.85 -1.57
N TRP A 271 -12.76 -17.61 -2.03
CA TRP A 271 -12.34 -16.45 -1.23
C TRP A 271 -13.16 -15.23 -1.60
N ASP A 272 -12.91 -14.12 -0.90
CA ASP A 272 -13.46 -12.81 -1.22
C ASP A 272 -12.29 -11.82 -1.30
N GLU A 273 -12.36 -10.95 -2.31
CA GLU A 273 -11.48 -9.79 -2.46
C GLU A 273 -12.25 -8.50 -2.25
N PHE A 274 -11.52 -7.50 -1.77
CA PHE A 274 -11.98 -6.15 -1.56
C PHE A 274 -10.96 -5.21 -2.20
N VAL A 275 -11.44 -4.27 -3.00
CA VAL A 275 -10.60 -3.22 -3.57
C VAL A 275 -11.13 -1.87 -3.09
N VAL A 276 -10.27 -1.08 -2.46
CA VAL A 276 -10.58 0.30 -2.05
C VAL A 276 -9.65 1.28 -2.75
N PHE A 277 -10.09 2.54 -2.84
CA PHE A 277 -9.51 3.50 -3.79
C PHE A 277 -8.98 4.76 -3.15
N GLU A 278 -9.01 4.90 -1.83
CA GLU A 278 -8.52 6.07 -1.13
C GLU A 278 -7.76 5.64 0.12
N LYS A 279 -6.59 6.22 0.37
CA LYS A 279 -5.74 5.84 1.51
C LYS A 279 -6.47 5.99 2.85
N SER A 280 -7.26 7.05 2.99
CA SER A 280 -8.10 7.33 4.16
C SER A 280 -9.17 6.27 4.40
N GLN A 281 -9.47 5.39 3.42
CA GLN A 281 -10.33 4.23 3.66
C GLN A 281 -9.65 3.14 4.48
N THR A 282 -8.34 3.23 4.70
CA THR A 282 -7.55 2.16 5.29
C THR A 282 -6.80 2.64 6.53
N LEU A 283 -6.72 1.76 7.51
CA LEU A 283 -5.90 1.95 8.70
C LEU A 283 -5.10 0.67 8.95
N PRO A 284 -3.84 0.59 8.48
CA PRO A 284 -2.94 -0.50 8.82
C PRO A 284 -2.76 -0.51 10.34
N ARG A 285 -3.22 -1.56 11.01
CA ARG A 285 -3.27 -1.58 12.47
C ARG A 285 -2.42 -2.70 13.07
N PHE A 286 -2.39 -3.87 12.48
CA PHE A 286 -1.63 -4.99 13.01
C PHE A 286 -0.75 -5.61 11.93
N CYS A 287 0.48 -5.96 12.30
CA CYS A 287 1.37 -6.74 11.44
C CYS A 287 1.68 -8.08 12.12
N ILE A 288 1.48 -9.15 11.37
CA ILE A 288 1.63 -10.53 11.81
C ILE A 288 2.81 -11.13 11.05
N GLU A 289 3.87 -11.46 11.77
CA GLU A 289 4.98 -12.24 11.24
C GLU A 289 4.61 -13.72 11.31
N LEU A 290 4.71 -14.41 10.18
CA LEU A 290 4.42 -15.83 10.06
C LEU A 290 5.68 -16.65 10.38
N ALA A 291 5.51 -17.79 11.03
CA ALA A 291 6.53 -18.82 11.15
C ALA A 291 5.98 -20.17 10.71
N SER A 292 6.84 -21.03 10.17
CA SER A 292 6.47 -22.42 9.92
C SER A 292 6.07 -23.09 11.23
N ASP A 293 4.98 -23.87 11.24
CA ASP A 293 4.42 -24.50 12.45
C ASP A 293 5.47 -25.34 13.23
N GLY A 294 6.46 -25.92 12.54
CA GLY A 294 7.55 -26.69 13.18
C GLY A 294 8.63 -25.86 13.89
N LEU A 295 8.67 -24.54 13.69
CA LEU A 295 9.59 -23.62 14.36
C LEU A 295 8.91 -22.81 15.46
N TYR A 296 7.59 -22.99 15.62
CA TYR A 296 6.82 -22.28 16.60
C TYR A 296 6.77 -23.07 17.91
N HIS A 297 7.76 -22.84 18.77
CA HIS A 297 7.56 -22.98 20.20
C HIS A 297 7.14 -21.60 20.70
N PRO A 298 5.83 -21.33 20.87
CA PRO A 298 5.49 -20.13 21.58
C PRO A 298 6.10 -20.30 22.97
N GLN A 299 7.00 -19.40 23.35
CA GLN A 299 7.25 -19.16 24.77
C GLN A 299 5.98 -18.52 25.32
N ILE A 300 4.89 -19.30 25.36
CA ILE A 300 3.72 -18.99 26.16
C ILE A 300 4.24 -19.18 27.57
N ASN A 301 4.67 -18.09 28.19
CA ASN A 301 4.54 -18.02 29.63
C ASN A 301 3.07 -18.37 29.90
N PRO A 302 2.76 -19.49 30.58
CA PRO A 302 1.40 -20.00 30.68
C PRO A 302 0.51 -18.85 31.11
N VAL A 303 -0.38 -18.47 30.21
CA VAL A 303 -1.38 -17.44 30.48
C VAL A 303 -2.14 -17.97 31.68
N PRO A 304 -2.19 -17.27 32.83
CA PRO A 304 -3.14 -17.62 33.86
C PRO A 304 -4.48 -17.66 33.16
N GLN A 305 -5.21 -18.78 33.23
CA GLN A 305 -6.57 -18.86 32.71
C GLN A 305 -7.44 -17.89 33.51
N GLN A 306 -7.32 -16.59 33.24
CA GLN A 306 -8.39 -15.66 33.48
C GLN A 306 -9.45 -16.07 32.48
N VAL A 307 -10.38 -16.89 32.96
CA VAL A 307 -11.68 -17.01 32.33
C VAL A 307 -12.16 -15.57 32.21
N TYR A 308 -12.11 -15.02 31.01
CA TYR A 308 -12.90 -13.83 30.69
C TYR A 308 -14.35 -14.30 30.76
N THR A 309 -14.90 -14.39 31.97
CA THR A 309 -16.33 -14.40 32.18
C THR A 309 -16.78 -13.02 31.72
N PHE A 310 -17.13 -12.92 30.44
CA PHE A 310 -18.05 -11.89 29.99
C PHE A 310 -19.32 -12.12 30.79
N SER A 311 -19.49 -11.39 31.90
CA SER A 311 -20.74 -11.39 32.62
C SER A 311 -21.79 -10.89 31.65
N GLN A 312 -22.62 -11.81 31.17
CA GLN A 312 -23.74 -11.58 30.26
C GLN A 312 -24.89 -10.80 30.94
N ALA A 313 -24.61 -10.10 32.05
CA ALA A 313 -25.59 -9.67 33.04
C ALA A 313 -26.29 -8.34 32.73
N ASP A 314 -25.86 -7.55 31.74
CA ASP A 314 -26.48 -6.23 31.47
C ASP A 314 -27.28 -6.16 30.15
N ALA A 315 -27.58 -7.28 29.51
CA ALA A 315 -28.31 -7.31 28.24
C ALA A 315 -29.85 -7.26 28.35
N ALA A 316 -30.42 -6.92 29.52
CA ALA A 316 -31.86 -6.84 29.70
C ALA A 316 -32.28 -5.74 30.69
N ALA A 317 -32.05 -4.47 30.33
CA ALA A 317 -32.83 -3.37 30.88
C ALA A 317 -33.67 -2.76 29.73
N PRO A 318 -35.01 -2.86 29.75
CA PRO A 318 -35.84 -2.24 28.74
C PRO A 318 -35.74 -0.72 28.84
N VAL A 319 -35.44 -0.08 27.72
CA VAL A 319 -35.49 1.38 27.55
C VAL A 319 -36.96 1.80 27.66
N SER A 320 -37.36 2.30 28.83
CA SER A 320 -38.68 2.91 29.00
C SER A 320 -38.68 4.29 28.34
N PHE A 321 -39.54 4.48 27.34
CA PHE A 321 -39.83 5.78 26.75
C PHE A 321 -40.43 6.71 27.83
N TYR A 322 -39.71 7.75 28.20
CA TYR A 322 -40.25 8.87 28.97
C TYR A 322 -41.10 9.73 28.02
N GLN A 323 -42.43 9.61 28.12
CA GLN A 323 -43.35 10.62 27.60
C GLN A 323 -43.33 11.82 28.54
N GLY A 324 -42.80 12.94 28.08
CA GLY A 324 -42.89 14.21 28.78
C GLY A 324 -44.30 14.78 28.70
N SER A 325 -45.02 14.71 29.81
CA SER A 325 -46.25 15.47 30.03
C SER A 325 -45.91 16.92 30.38
N SER A 326 -46.51 17.85 29.64
CA SER A 326 -46.52 19.27 29.90
C SER A 326 -47.35 19.59 31.15
N SER A 327 -46.76 20.27 32.14
CA SER A 327 -47.51 21.00 33.15
C SER A 327 -46.86 22.36 33.40
N SER A 328 -47.68 23.38 33.13
CA SER A 328 -47.52 24.79 33.45
C SER A 328 -47.37 25.05 34.94
N SER A 329 -46.43 25.94 35.31
CA SER A 329 -46.58 26.76 36.51
C SER A 329 -45.80 28.07 36.36
N SER A 330 -46.54 29.15 36.47
CA SER A 330 -46.16 30.56 36.53
C SER A 330 -45.45 30.94 37.83
N SER A 331 -44.39 31.76 37.75
CA SER A 331 -44.11 32.81 38.75
C SER A 331 -43.03 33.80 38.27
N SER A 332 -43.48 35.01 37.96
CA SER A 332 -43.00 36.35 38.35
C SER A 332 -41.49 36.69 38.47
N GLN A 333 -41.09 37.71 37.67
CA GLN A 333 -40.25 38.91 37.96
C GLN A 333 -38.81 38.69 38.51
N ASN A 334 -37.72 39.35 38.08
CA ASN A 334 -37.44 40.61 37.38
C ASN A 334 -36.00 40.58 36.78
N PRO A 335 -35.58 41.56 35.96
CA PRO A 335 -34.53 41.38 34.94
C PRO A 335 -33.13 41.90 35.35
N VAL A 336 -32.09 41.27 34.84
CA VAL A 336 -30.75 41.87 34.70
C VAL A 336 -30.33 41.79 33.24
N LYS A 337 -30.13 42.98 32.64
CA LYS A 337 -29.57 43.17 31.31
C LYS A 337 -28.11 42.71 31.29
N SER A 338 -27.79 41.77 30.41
CA SER A 338 -26.45 41.64 29.85
C SER A 338 -26.54 41.28 28.36
N THR A 339 -25.96 42.15 27.55
CA THR A 339 -25.83 42.04 26.10
C THR A 339 -24.77 41.01 25.73
N PRO A 340 -25.00 40.10 24.77
CA PRO A 340 -23.94 39.40 24.09
C PRO A 340 -23.75 39.94 22.66
N THR A 341 -22.51 40.37 22.41
CA THR A 341 -21.97 40.73 21.10
C THR A 341 -21.98 39.51 20.18
N SER A 342 -22.79 39.55 19.11
CA SER A 342 -22.81 38.57 18.04
C SER A 342 -21.68 38.87 17.04
N VAL A 343 -20.72 37.95 16.93
CA VAL A 343 -19.76 37.91 15.83
C VAL A 343 -20.46 37.26 14.64
N LYS A 344 -20.69 38.04 13.58
CA LYS A 344 -21.22 37.58 12.29
C LYS A 344 -20.07 37.00 11.44
N PHE A 345 -20.23 35.78 10.95
CA PHE A 345 -19.45 35.26 9.83
C PHE A 345 -20.17 35.59 8.50
N PRO A 346 -19.46 35.97 7.44
CA PRO A 346 -20.07 36.26 6.15
C PRO A 346 -20.34 34.98 5.36
N THR A 347 -21.61 34.72 5.07
CA THR A 347 -22.06 33.79 4.02
C THR A 347 -22.39 34.58 2.76
N HIS A 348 -21.54 34.52 1.75
CA HIS A 348 -21.91 34.82 0.37
C HIS A 348 -21.09 33.95 -0.59
N PHE A 349 -21.73 32.91 -1.14
CA PHE A 349 -21.41 32.37 -2.45
C PHE A 349 -22.76 32.13 -3.15
N THR A 350 -23.11 33.06 -4.03
CA THR A 350 -24.29 32.98 -4.90
C THR A 350 -23.83 32.35 -6.21
N LEU A 351 -24.36 31.16 -6.55
CA LEU A 351 -24.20 30.58 -7.88
C LEU A 351 -25.25 31.19 -8.83
N PRO A 352 -24.91 31.42 -10.12
CA PRO A 352 -25.85 31.95 -11.08
C PRO A 352 -26.91 30.89 -11.48
N PRO A 353 -28.13 31.33 -11.87
CA PRO A 353 -29.22 30.44 -12.24
C PRO A 353 -28.99 29.78 -13.60
N PRO A 354 -29.55 28.58 -13.84
CA PRO A 354 -29.48 27.92 -15.14
C PRO A 354 -30.42 28.60 -16.14
N SER A 355 -29.88 28.96 -17.29
CA SER A 355 -30.65 29.40 -18.46
C SER A 355 -31.42 28.23 -19.06
N SER A 356 -32.74 28.34 -19.04
CA SER A 356 -33.68 27.50 -19.77
C SER A 356 -33.67 27.84 -21.27
N SER A 357 -33.47 26.85 -22.13
CA SER A 357 -34.04 26.86 -23.47
C SER A 357 -34.55 25.45 -23.80
N ALA A 358 -35.88 25.36 -23.84
CA ALA A 358 -36.60 24.24 -24.42
C ALA A 358 -36.81 24.51 -25.91
N THR A 359 -36.51 23.52 -26.75
CA THR A 359 -37.13 23.37 -28.08
C THR A 359 -37.39 21.89 -28.32
N SER A 360 -38.66 21.60 -28.52
CA SER A 360 -39.21 20.37 -29.07
C SER A 360 -38.79 20.17 -30.52
N HIS A 361 -38.49 18.94 -30.94
CA HIS A 361 -39.26 18.27 -32.00
C HIS A 361 -38.83 16.81 -32.21
N GLU A 362 -39.82 16.09 -32.71
CA GLU A 362 -40.00 14.67 -32.91
C GLU A 362 -39.35 14.14 -34.19
N ALA A 363 -39.23 12.82 -34.23
CA ALA A 363 -39.30 11.92 -35.38
C ALA A 363 -38.08 11.74 -36.31
N ALA A 364 -37.75 10.46 -36.42
CA ALA A 364 -36.74 9.81 -37.24
C ALA A 364 -37.03 9.82 -38.75
N LYS A 365 -35.94 9.90 -39.55
CA LYS A 365 -35.54 8.98 -40.65
C LYS A 365 -34.68 9.75 -41.67
N SER A 366 -33.42 9.36 -41.85
CA SER A 366 -32.84 9.02 -43.16
C SER A 366 -31.32 8.78 -43.09
N THR A 367 -30.93 7.90 -44.01
CA THR A 367 -29.69 7.18 -44.37
C THR A 367 -28.42 8.02 -44.63
N PRO A 368 -27.25 7.37 -44.83
CA PRO A 368 -25.93 7.90 -44.48
C PRO A 368 -25.24 8.64 -45.63
N THR A 369 -24.45 9.66 -45.27
CA THR A 369 -23.54 10.32 -46.21
C THR A 369 -22.09 10.15 -45.77
N SER A 370 -21.32 9.58 -46.68
CA SER A 370 -19.90 9.25 -46.63
C SER A 370 -19.01 10.45 -46.32
N ILE A 371 -18.13 10.31 -45.33
CA ILE A 371 -17.03 11.25 -45.07
C ILE A 371 -15.82 10.79 -45.89
N LYS A 372 -15.43 11.61 -46.87
CA LYS A 372 -14.15 11.52 -47.59
C LYS A 372 -13.03 12.06 -46.70
N LEU A 373 -12.02 11.22 -46.46
CA LEU A 373 -10.67 11.62 -46.05
C LEU A 373 -9.95 12.28 -47.22
N ASN A 374 -9.13 13.29 -46.95
CA ASN A 374 -7.94 13.59 -47.75
C ASN A 374 -6.87 14.33 -46.93
N PRO A 375 -5.58 14.25 -47.32
CA PRO A 375 -4.45 14.33 -46.40
C PRO A 375 -3.58 15.61 -46.53
N LEU A 376 -2.78 15.80 -45.48
CA LEU A 376 -1.47 16.50 -45.36
C LEU A 376 -0.96 17.39 -46.50
N THR A 377 -0.53 18.61 -46.13
CA THR A 377 0.66 19.27 -46.70
C THR A 377 1.41 20.07 -45.64
N LEU A 378 2.68 19.69 -45.40
CA LEU A 378 3.74 20.49 -44.79
C LEU A 378 4.31 21.46 -45.82
N SER A 379 4.75 22.65 -45.39
CA SER A 379 5.97 23.29 -45.92
C SER A 379 6.42 24.49 -45.06
N PRO A 380 7.73 24.85 -45.11
CA PRO A 380 8.42 25.65 -44.10
C PRO A 380 8.72 27.08 -44.58
N SER A 381 9.11 27.96 -43.66
CA SER A 381 9.86 29.18 -44.01
C SER A 381 10.83 29.59 -42.91
N SER A 382 12.08 29.68 -43.33
CA SER A 382 13.30 30.05 -42.61
C SER A 382 13.62 31.54 -42.74
N SER A 383 14.51 32.01 -41.85
CA SER A 383 15.43 33.17 -41.94
C SER A 383 14.79 34.57 -41.89
N SER A 384 15.35 35.59 -41.24
CA SER A 384 16.76 36.01 -41.15
C SER A 384 16.95 37.00 -39.96
N SER A 385 18.07 36.93 -39.20
CA SER A 385 19.21 37.92 -39.12
C SER A 385 18.82 39.34 -38.66
N SER A 386 19.52 40.08 -37.76
CA SER A 386 20.94 40.16 -37.42
C SER A 386 21.19 41.21 -36.30
N SER A 387 22.26 40.99 -35.50
CA SER A 387 23.27 41.96 -34.95
C SER A 387 22.83 43.23 -34.18
N SER A 388 23.48 43.75 -33.11
CA SER A 388 24.93 43.87 -32.83
C SER A 388 25.21 44.58 -31.48
N GLN A 389 26.40 44.32 -30.90
CA GLN A 389 27.31 45.22 -30.11
C GLN A 389 26.90 45.66 -28.67
N ASN A 390 27.76 45.82 -27.65
CA ASN A 390 29.19 45.56 -27.35
C ASN A 390 29.43 45.80 -25.81
N PRO A 391 30.66 45.70 -25.24
CA PRO A 391 30.94 45.13 -23.90
C PRO A 391 31.42 46.12 -22.81
N VAL A 392 31.62 45.63 -21.57
CA VAL A 392 32.40 46.32 -20.52
C VAL A 392 33.35 45.36 -19.77
N LYS A 393 34.57 45.85 -19.53
CA LYS A 393 35.76 45.27 -18.88
C LYS A 393 35.68 45.18 -17.34
N SER A 394 36.57 44.38 -16.72
CA SER A 394 37.36 44.66 -15.47
C SER A 394 37.63 43.35 -14.70
N THR A 395 38.70 43.07 -13.94
CA THR A 395 40.12 43.44 -13.77
C THR A 395 40.71 42.38 -12.80
N ILE A 396 42.01 42.08 -12.89
CA ILE A 396 42.79 41.11 -12.08
C ILE A 396 43.14 41.71 -10.69
N PRO A 397 43.47 40.90 -9.66
CA PRO A 397 44.84 40.98 -9.15
C PRO A 397 45.51 39.64 -8.81
N THR A 398 46.82 39.62 -9.07
CA THR A 398 47.85 38.62 -8.79
C THR A 398 48.37 38.68 -7.34
N PHE A 399 48.81 37.55 -6.78
CA PHE A 399 49.88 37.49 -5.77
C PHE A 399 50.76 36.24 -5.95
N LYS A 400 52.05 36.38 -5.62
CA LYS A 400 53.19 35.48 -5.91
C LYS A 400 53.82 34.96 -4.60
N LEU A 401 54.66 33.91 -4.76
CA LEU A 401 55.76 33.38 -3.90
C LEU A 401 55.31 32.58 -2.65
N SER A 402 55.96 31.50 -2.18
CA SER A 402 57.27 30.86 -2.45
C SER A 402 57.33 29.50 -1.72
N SER A 403 58.13 28.54 -2.23
CA SER A 403 58.51 27.29 -1.52
C SER A 403 59.63 27.55 -0.49
N PRO A 404 59.85 26.69 0.53
CA PRO A 404 60.69 25.48 0.37
C PRO A 404 60.29 24.21 1.20
N SER A 405 61.01 23.12 0.88
CA SER A 405 61.21 21.78 1.49
C SER A 405 61.06 21.62 3.02
N SER A 406 60.83 20.46 3.68
CA SER A 406 61.05 19.02 3.41
C SER A 406 60.31 18.13 4.44
N SER A 407 60.08 16.86 4.06
CA SER A 407 60.00 15.60 4.85
C SER A 407 58.97 15.44 6.01
N SER A 408 57.96 14.60 5.77
CA SER A 408 57.63 13.45 6.64
C SER A 408 56.57 12.56 5.96
N GLN A 409 56.72 11.24 6.10
CA GLN A 409 55.84 10.21 5.55
C GLN A 409 54.45 10.31 6.18
N SER A 410 53.40 10.43 5.36
CA SER A 410 52.02 10.28 5.80
C SER A 410 51.29 9.23 4.94
N SER A 411 50.60 8.34 5.63
CA SER A 411 49.68 7.36 5.07
C SER A 411 48.53 8.07 4.34
N HIS A 412 48.43 7.87 3.02
CA HIS A 412 47.30 8.35 2.24
C HIS A 412 46.04 7.54 2.56
N SER A 413 45.20 8.05 3.45
CA SER A 413 43.77 7.76 3.50
C SER A 413 43.05 8.59 2.44
N LEU A 414 42.41 7.94 1.46
CA LEU A 414 41.49 8.60 0.54
C LEU A 414 40.21 8.99 1.31
N SER A 415 40.13 10.24 1.76
CA SER A 415 38.90 10.85 2.26
C SER A 415 37.99 11.23 1.09
N ILE A 416 36.78 10.66 1.04
CA ILE A 416 35.72 11.11 0.14
C ILE A 416 34.93 12.21 0.87
N ASN A 417 35.35 13.45 0.72
CA ASN A 417 34.52 14.62 1.04
C ASN A 417 33.55 14.87 -0.13
N GLY A 418 32.45 14.12 -0.17
CA GLY A 418 31.35 14.33 -1.12
C GLY A 418 30.19 15.09 -0.47
N ASN A 419 29.72 16.15 -1.12
CA ASN A 419 28.51 16.86 -0.72
C ASN A 419 27.30 15.90 -0.82
N PRO A 420 26.51 15.66 0.24
CA PRO A 420 25.33 14.78 0.20
C PRO A 420 24.22 15.27 -0.76
N GLY A 421 24.36 16.47 -1.33
CA GLY A 421 23.54 16.97 -2.44
C GLY A 421 23.94 16.45 -3.83
N ASP A 422 25.11 15.82 -3.99
CA ASP A 422 25.61 15.35 -5.29
C ASP A 422 24.74 14.20 -5.84
N PRO A 423 24.13 14.35 -7.02
CA PRO A 423 23.40 13.29 -7.69
C PRO A 423 24.20 11.98 -7.85
N ALA A 424 25.52 12.06 -7.98
CA ALA A 424 26.40 10.89 -8.06
C ALA A 424 26.50 10.12 -6.72
N ALA A 425 26.58 10.84 -5.60
CA ALA A 425 26.61 10.25 -4.25
C ALA A 425 25.25 9.64 -3.87
N LYS A 426 24.15 10.31 -4.21
CA LYS A 426 22.78 9.78 -4.03
C LYS A 426 22.53 8.52 -4.86
N LYS A 427 23.06 8.47 -6.08
CA LYS A 427 22.96 7.31 -6.97
C LYS A 427 23.84 6.14 -6.50
N GLN A 428 25.02 6.42 -5.93
CA GLN A 428 25.86 5.40 -5.25
C GLN A 428 25.17 4.78 -4.03
N LEU A 429 24.48 5.57 -3.21
CA LEU A 429 23.69 5.07 -2.08
C LEU A 429 22.50 4.20 -2.53
N ALA A 430 21.86 4.54 -3.66
CA ALA A 430 20.78 3.76 -4.25
C ALA A 430 21.26 2.39 -4.77
N ILE A 431 22.47 2.32 -5.33
CA ILE A 431 23.09 1.06 -5.79
C ILE A 431 23.37 0.13 -4.60
N GLY A 432 23.90 0.66 -3.49
CA GLY A 432 24.13 -0.13 -2.27
C GLY A 432 22.83 -0.70 -1.67
N ASN A 433 21.72 0.04 -1.74
CA ASN A 433 20.44 -0.39 -1.18
C ASN A 433 19.66 -1.39 -2.06
N ALA A 434 19.89 -1.40 -3.38
CA ALA A 434 19.24 -2.34 -4.30
C ALA A 434 19.81 -3.78 -4.19
N CYS A 435 21.07 -3.94 -3.75
CA CYS A 435 21.79 -5.21 -3.78
C CYS A 435 21.49 -6.14 -2.59
N HIS A 436 20.58 -5.78 -1.69
CA HIS A 436 20.35 -6.49 -0.42
C HIS A 436 19.08 -7.36 -0.38
N ARG A 437 18.44 -7.62 -1.53
CA ARG A 437 17.23 -8.45 -1.60
C ARG A 437 17.46 -9.73 -2.39
N ASP A 438 17.35 -10.86 -1.71
CA ASP A 438 17.28 -12.17 -2.33
C ASP A 438 16.12 -12.21 -3.34
N GLY A 439 16.42 -12.52 -4.60
CA GLY A 439 15.42 -12.72 -5.67
C GLY A 439 15.24 -11.58 -6.68
N GLU A 440 15.96 -10.46 -6.55
CA GLU A 440 15.86 -9.31 -7.46
C GLU A 440 17.11 -9.15 -8.38
N ASN A 441 17.65 -10.26 -8.91
CA ASN A 441 18.90 -10.27 -9.69
C ASN A 441 18.85 -9.35 -10.93
N ASP A 442 17.72 -9.28 -11.62
CA ASP A 442 17.57 -8.44 -12.81
C ASP A 442 17.63 -6.95 -12.47
N LEU A 443 17.08 -6.55 -11.31
CA LEU A 443 17.13 -5.17 -10.83
C LEU A 443 18.56 -4.77 -10.43
N ALA A 444 19.31 -5.67 -9.79
CA ALA A 444 20.71 -5.44 -9.46
C ALA A 444 21.57 -5.25 -10.72
N VAL A 445 21.38 -6.09 -11.75
CA VAL A 445 22.05 -5.95 -13.05
C VAL A 445 21.71 -4.62 -13.73
N GLN A 446 20.43 -4.21 -13.73
CA GLN A 446 20.03 -2.92 -14.28
C GLN A 446 20.63 -1.73 -13.51
N ALA A 447 20.69 -1.82 -12.17
CA ALA A 447 21.32 -0.80 -11.33
C ALA A 447 22.82 -0.69 -11.63
N TYR A 448 23.53 -1.83 -11.75
CA TYR A 448 24.95 -1.81 -12.12
C TYR A 448 25.16 -1.30 -13.55
N LYS A 449 24.32 -1.66 -14.53
CA LYS A 449 24.39 -1.10 -15.89
C LYS A 449 24.22 0.42 -15.89
N SER A 450 23.26 0.92 -15.11
CA SER A 450 22.98 2.35 -14.95
C SER A 450 24.10 3.11 -14.23
N ALA A 451 24.89 2.44 -13.40
CA ALA A 451 26.04 3.00 -12.71
C ALA A 451 27.30 2.94 -13.59
N ALA A 452 27.48 1.84 -14.31
CA ALA A 452 28.56 1.64 -15.26
C ALA A 452 28.49 2.62 -16.43
N SER A 453 27.28 3.01 -16.88
CA SER A 453 27.11 4.08 -17.88
C SER A 453 27.63 5.45 -17.41
N LEU A 454 27.74 5.65 -16.09
CA LEU A 454 28.37 6.81 -15.46
C LEU A 454 29.86 6.60 -15.14
N LYS A 455 30.51 5.63 -15.78
CA LYS A 455 31.93 5.32 -15.59
C LYS A 455 32.30 4.87 -14.17
N ASN A 456 31.34 4.34 -13.40
CA ASN A 456 31.63 3.76 -12.09
C ASN A 456 32.37 2.42 -12.22
N ALA A 457 33.65 2.40 -11.87
CA ALA A 457 34.52 1.25 -12.05
C ALA A 457 34.12 0.03 -11.17
N GLN A 458 33.56 0.25 -9.97
CA GLN A 458 33.06 -0.81 -9.10
C GLN A 458 31.84 -1.50 -9.71
N ALA A 459 30.90 -0.73 -10.27
CA ALA A 459 29.70 -1.30 -10.88
C ALA A 459 30.04 -2.13 -12.14
N MET A 460 31.01 -1.66 -12.94
CA MET A 460 31.54 -2.44 -14.07
C MET A 460 32.17 -3.75 -13.57
N TYR A 461 32.92 -3.71 -12.47
CA TYR A 461 33.52 -4.90 -11.88
C TYR A 461 32.46 -5.90 -11.39
N MET A 462 31.39 -5.43 -10.74
CA MET A 462 30.29 -6.29 -10.30
C MET A 462 29.53 -6.93 -11.48
N LEU A 463 29.31 -6.19 -12.57
CA LEU A 463 28.77 -6.76 -13.81
C LEU A 463 29.67 -7.85 -14.38
N ALA A 464 30.98 -7.63 -14.39
CA ALA A 464 31.93 -8.63 -14.85
C ALA A 464 31.81 -9.93 -14.02
N CYS A 465 31.76 -9.82 -12.68
CA CYS A 465 31.55 -10.97 -11.81
C CYS A 465 30.24 -11.69 -12.09
N TYR A 466 29.13 -10.96 -12.26
CA TYR A 466 27.82 -11.51 -12.56
C TYR A 466 27.81 -12.36 -13.84
N TYR A 467 28.34 -11.80 -14.94
CA TYR A 467 28.40 -12.51 -16.22
C TYR A 467 29.40 -13.68 -16.19
N LYS A 468 30.47 -13.63 -15.38
CA LYS A 468 31.49 -14.70 -15.31
C LYS A 468 30.94 -15.98 -14.71
N THR A 469 30.13 -15.86 -13.67
CA THR A 469 29.67 -16.99 -12.87
C THR A 469 28.28 -17.46 -13.31
N GLY A 470 27.58 -16.68 -14.14
CA GLY A 470 26.16 -16.88 -14.42
C GLY A 470 25.30 -16.70 -13.16
N TRP A 471 25.87 -16.09 -12.11
CA TRP A 471 25.33 -15.99 -10.75
C TRP A 471 25.48 -14.58 -10.17
N SER A 472 24.51 -14.19 -9.34
CA SER A 472 24.62 -13.08 -8.39
C SER A 472 25.35 -13.47 -7.09
N ALA A 473 26.48 -14.19 -7.18
CA ALA A 473 27.36 -14.29 -6.03
C ALA A 473 28.04 -12.92 -5.84
N GLU A 474 27.44 -12.06 -5.02
CA GLU A 474 28.29 -11.22 -4.20
C GLU A 474 29.11 -12.16 -3.29
N PRO A 475 30.45 -11.99 -3.18
CA PRO A 475 31.05 -12.28 -1.89
C PRO A 475 30.31 -11.39 -0.89
N LYS A 476 29.79 -11.91 0.23
CA LYS A 476 29.12 -11.07 1.25
C LYS A 476 30.06 -9.93 1.65
N VAL A 477 29.90 -8.75 1.04
CA VAL A 477 30.63 -7.57 1.43
C VAL A 477 29.82 -6.96 2.56
N ASP A 478 30.31 -7.15 3.77
CA ASP A 478 29.84 -6.36 4.90
C ASP A 478 30.15 -4.88 4.58
N VAL A 479 29.14 -4.01 4.61
CA VAL A 479 29.32 -2.57 4.46
C VAL A 479 30.25 -2.01 5.56
N PHE A 480 30.47 -2.74 6.66
CA PHE A 480 31.52 -2.40 7.64
C PHE A 480 32.96 -2.67 7.14
N ALA A 481 33.18 -3.52 6.14
CA ALA A 481 34.50 -3.74 5.54
C ALA A 481 34.95 -2.56 4.66
N LEU A 482 34.01 -1.73 4.17
CA LEU A 482 34.30 -0.43 3.55
C LEU A 482 34.96 0.59 4.52
N LEU A 483 35.00 0.26 5.83
CA LEU A 483 35.63 1.05 6.89
C LEU A 483 36.79 0.32 7.61
N GLY A 484 37.32 -0.77 7.05
CA GLY A 484 38.65 -1.28 7.42
C GLY A 484 38.75 -2.46 8.42
N GLY A 485 37.81 -3.41 8.43
CA GLY A 485 37.91 -4.64 9.23
C GLY A 485 37.99 -5.93 8.39
N SER A 486 38.80 -6.92 8.80
CA SER A 486 39.03 -8.18 8.07
C SER A 486 38.45 -9.40 8.80
N LYS A 487 37.66 -10.24 8.09
CA LYS A 487 37.44 -11.69 8.39
C LYS A 487 37.07 -12.48 7.12
N SER A 488 37.38 -13.77 7.14
CA SER A 488 37.18 -14.76 6.06
C SER A 488 35.93 -15.62 6.26
N TYR A 489 35.25 -16.00 5.16
CA TYR A 489 34.14 -16.96 5.13
C TYR A 489 34.14 -17.81 3.84
N THR A 490 33.66 -19.06 3.95
CA THR A 490 33.43 -20.02 2.87
C THR A 490 31.97 -20.03 2.43
N THR A 491 31.70 -20.18 1.13
CA THR A 491 30.35 -20.21 0.54
C THR A 491 30.05 -21.56 -0.10
N ASP A 492 28.99 -22.21 0.35
CA ASP A 492 28.38 -23.38 -0.27
C ASP A 492 27.10 -22.92 -0.99
N THR A 493 27.00 -23.08 -2.31
CA THR A 493 25.94 -22.44 -3.13
C THR A 493 25.54 -23.31 -4.34
N LYS A 494 24.25 -23.23 -4.73
CA LYS A 494 23.63 -24.00 -5.84
C LYS A 494 23.23 -23.08 -7.01
N PRO A 495 23.26 -23.58 -8.26
CA PRO A 495 23.11 -22.73 -9.44
C PRO A 495 21.69 -22.34 -9.85
N LEU A 496 21.51 -21.06 -10.20
CA LEU A 496 20.29 -20.47 -10.77
C LEU A 496 20.51 -20.04 -12.24
N GLY A 497 20.10 -20.92 -13.16
CA GLY A 497 19.47 -20.57 -14.44
C GLY A 497 20.28 -19.96 -15.60
N SER A 498 21.14 -18.96 -15.39
CA SER A 498 21.82 -18.29 -16.51
C SER A 498 23.19 -18.92 -16.80
N LYS A 499 23.45 -19.26 -18.07
CA LYS A 499 24.78 -19.73 -18.48
C LYS A 499 25.78 -18.58 -18.37
N PRO A 500 27.00 -18.81 -17.86
CA PRO A 500 28.07 -17.82 -17.89
C PRO A 500 28.25 -17.20 -19.27
N ASP A 501 28.35 -15.88 -19.32
CA ASP A 501 28.73 -15.12 -20.51
C ASP A 501 30.14 -14.55 -20.30
N LEU A 502 31.13 -15.36 -20.65
CA LEU A 502 32.54 -15.01 -20.46
C LEU A 502 32.97 -13.84 -21.35
N ALA A 503 32.31 -13.63 -22.49
CA ALA A 503 32.63 -12.53 -23.40
C ALA A 503 32.17 -11.20 -22.81
N GLU A 504 30.92 -11.13 -22.36
CA GLU A 504 30.35 -9.95 -21.71
C GLU A 504 31.06 -9.66 -20.37
N SER A 505 31.40 -10.71 -19.63
CA SER A 505 32.22 -10.59 -18.42
C SER A 505 33.58 -9.95 -18.70
N ARG A 506 34.28 -10.38 -19.76
CA ARG A 506 35.59 -9.83 -20.15
C ARG A 506 35.48 -8.38 -20.60
N TYR A 507 34.41 -8.04 -21.31
CA TYR A 507 34.10 -6.66 -21.69
C TYR A 507 34.00 -5.75 -20.46
N TRP A 508 33.15 -6.11 -19.49
CA TRP A 508 32.97 -5.30 -18.28
C TRP A 508 34.22 -5.23 -17.40
N LEU A 509 35.00 -6.32 -17.34
CA LEU A 509 36.26 -6.31 -16.61
C LEU A 509 37.28 -5.35 -17.24
N LYS A 510 37.37 -5.31 -18.58
CA LYS A 510 38.18 -4.34 -19.32
C LYS A 510 37.74 -2.91 -19.03
N GLN A 511 36.44 -2.63 -19.11
CA GLN A 511 35.91 -1.31 -18.78
C GLN A 511 36.24 -0.90 -17.33
N ALA A 512 36.10 -1.81 -16.36
CA ALA A 512 36.44 -1.54 -14.96
C ALA A 512 37.93 -1.22 -14.79
N ALA A 513 38.81 -1.98 -15.46
CA ALA A 513 40.26 -1.77 -15.43
C ALA A 513 40.67 -0.43 -16.05
N ASP A 514 40.09 -0.08 -17.20
CA ASP A 514 40.31 1.19 -17.89
C ASP A 514 39.85 2.38 -17.03
N ASN A 515 38.85 2.19 -16.18
CA ASN A 515 38.37 3.18 -15.20
C ASN A 515 39.03 3.06 -13.82
N GLY A 516 40.17 2.36 -13.71
CA GLY A 516 41.02 2.38 -12.52
C GLY A 516 40.74 1.32 -11.45
N HIS A 517 39.85 0.35 -11.69
CA HIS A 517 39.59 -0.73 -10.73
C HIS A 517 40.77 -1.72 -10.65
N GLN A 518 41.47 -1.76 -9.51
CA GLN A 518 42.72 -2.52 -9.37
C GLN A 518 42.54 -4.03 -9.49
N GLU A 519 41.49 -4.60 -8.88
CA GLU A 519 41.22 -6.04 -8.98
C GLU A 519 40.84 -6.46 -10.41
N ALA A 520 40.24 -5.54 -11.18
CA ALA A 520 39.89 -5.82 -12.58
C ALA A 520 41.14 -5.89 -13.45
N LYS A 521 42.13 -5.02 -13.21
CA LYS A 521 43.45 -5.06 -13.88
C LYS A 521 44.16 -6.39 -13.62
N GLN A 522 44.19 -6.84 -12.36
CA GLN A 522 44.80 -8.11 -11.96
C GLN A 522 44.08 -9.31 -12.60
N LYS A 523 42.74 -9.31 -12.59
CA LYS A 523 41.96 -10.39 -13.20
C LYS A 523 42.08 -10.42 -14.73
N LEU A 524 42.23 -9.29 -15.41
CA LEU A 524 42.50 -9.27 -16.86
C LEU A 524 43.87 -9.83 -17.22
N SER A 525 44.90 -9.60 -16.39
CA SER A 525 46.24 -10.15 -16.66
C SER A 525 46.31 -11.68 -16.51
N SER A 526 45.32 -12.28 -15.84
CA SER A 526 45.24 -13.73 -15.61
C SER A 526 44.18 -14.43 -16.47
N TRP A 527 43.56 -13.71 -17.41
CA TRP A 527 42.46 -14.22 -18.23
C TRP A 527 42.88 -14.63 -19.63
#